data_AF-A0A7C1KMG3-F1
#
_entry.id   AF-A0A7C1KMG3-F1
#
_cell.length_a   1.000
_cell.length_b   1.000
_cell.length_c   1.000
_cell.angle_alpha   90.00
_cell.angle_beta   90.00
_cell.angle_gamma   90.00
#
_symmetry.space_group_name_H-M   'P 1'
#
loop_
_entity.id
_entity.type
_entity.pdbx_description
1 polymer ?
#
loop_
_entity_poly.entity_id
_entity_poly.type
_entity_poly.pdbx_seq_one_letter_code
_entity_poly.pdbx_strand_id
1 'polypeptide(L)'
;MSRLFTTDTADANNLISGIDTGVLTMVVWVYVITTPLSASEVIFGTAAQIAGGQSAGQINMQDPTVAGFRPHFSYRWSTNFGEWVADDDFSLNAWHHIAATYDGGATTNNPIIYVDGSSVAITELKTPAGTLKTGLDSARFGKNVGSGQPVAGARMAEAAVWGSILKANQILSMASGVSPIRFTPQAYWPMYGGASPEPDLAGGGAPLTITGTVIALHPPIAPPFGFDDYAFATVIAAVTVPDDTLAPTMQMANSGGMIGAVNV
;
A
#
# COMPACT_ATOMS: atom_id res chain seq x y z
N MET A 1 -5.43 -16.17 -10.22
CA MET A 1 -6.66 -15.38 -10.02
C MET A 1 -6.93 -15.35 -8.54
N SER A 2 -7.36 -14.22 -7.98
CA SER A 2 -7.59 -14.05 -6.53
C SER A 2 -9.06 -13.75 -6.26
N ARG A 3 -9.51 -13.97 -5.02
CA ARG A 3 -10.82 -13.49 -4.57
C ARG A 3 -10.62 -12.09 -4.04
N LEU A 4 -11.26 -11.13 -4.69
CA LEU A 4 -11.20 -9.74 -4.31
C LEU A 4 -12.58 -9.32 -3.84
N PHE A 5 -12.62 -8.33 -2.96
CA PHE A 5 -13.87 -7.64 -2.68
C PHE A 5 -14.42 -7.03 -3.98
N THR A 6 -15.72 -7.08 -4.16
CA THR A 6 -16.44 -6.32 -5.20
C THR A 6 -17.65 -5.57 -4.63
N THR A 7 -18.19 -6.08 -3.52
CA THR A 7 -19.32 -5.54 -2.75
C THR A 7 -19.26 -6.09 -1.32
N ASP A 8 -18.07 -6.13 -0.73
CA ASP A 8 -17.76 -7.08 0.35
C ASP A 8 -17.02 -6.44 1.51
N THR A 9 -17.17 -7.03 2.70
CA THR A 9 -16.53 -6.56 3.93
C THR A 9 -15.66 -7.64 4.53
N ALA A 10 -14.62 -7.23 5.26
CA ALA A 10 -13.89 -8.13 6.13
C ALA A 10 -13.49 -7.46 7.45
N ASP A 11 -13.45 -8.27 8.50
CA ASP A 11 -12.85 -7.92 9.79
C ASP A 11 -11.66 -8.82 10.08
N ALA A 12 -10.59 -8.22 10.57
CA ALA A 12 -9.70 -8.84 11.52
C ALA A 12 -10.17 -8.44 12.93
N ASN A 13 -10.97 -9.29 13.58
CA ASN A 13 -11.53 -9.06 14.93
C ASN A 13 -10.52 -9.26 16.08
N ASN A 14 -9.22 -9.13 15.80
CA ASN A 14 -8.13 -9.39 16.74
C ASN A 14 -7.35 -8.11 17.06
N LEU A 15 -6.86 -8.04 18.30
CA LEU A 15 -5.98 -6.99 18.84
C LEU A 15 -4.55 -7.16 18.31
N ILE A 16 -4.26 -6.65 17.11
CA ILE A 16 -2.90 -6.58 16.58
C ILE A 16 -2.17 -5.46 17.30
N SER A 17 -1.38 -5.82 18.31
CA SER A 17 -0.69 -4.85 19.16
C SER A 17 0.13 -3.85 18.33
N GLY A 18 -0.24 -2.58 18.41
CA GLY A 18 0.52 -1.46 17.86
C GLY A 18 0.23 -1.05 16.42
N ILE A 19 -0.77 -1.64 15.75
CA ILE A 19 -1.21 -1.14 14.42
C ILE A 19 -1.90 0.22 14.52
N ASP A 20 -2.49 0.53 15.66
CA ASP A 20 -3.13 1.81 15.94
C ASP A 20 -2.29 2.61 16.93
N THR A 21 -1.14 3.10 16.44
CA THR A 21 -0.19 3.92 17.18
C THR A 21 -0.25 5.38 16.74
N GLY A 22 0.30 6.28 17.55
CA GLY A 22 0.26 7.72 17.25
C GLY A 22 1.09 8.16 16.04
N VAL A 23 1.82 7.22 15.43
CA VAL A 23 2.61 7.39 14.21
C VAL A 23 2.40 6.15 13.37
N LEU A 24 1.91 6.29 12.14
CA LEU A 24 1.54 5.13 11.31
C LEU A 24 1.77 5.34 9.82
N THR A 25 1.89 4.23 9.10
CA THR A 25 1.70 4.13 7.66
C THR A 25 0.64 3.08 7.35
N MET A 26 -0.32 3.42 6.48
CA MET A 26 -1.29 2.50 5.91
C MET A 26 -1.11 2.45 4.40
N VAL A 27 -1.19 1.24 3.83
CA VAL A 27 -1.13 0.98 2.37
C VAL A 27 -2.29 0.08 1.98
N VAL A 28 -2.88 0.31 0.81
CA VAL A 28 -3.86 -0.57 0.18
C VAL A 28 -3.87 -0.35 -1.34
N TRP A 29 -3.97 -1.42 -2.12
CA TRP A 29 -4.32 -1.32 -3.53
C TRP A 29 -5.84 -1.28 -3.68
N VAL A 30 -6.37 -0.35 -4.47
CA VAL A 30 -7.82 -0.19 -4.72
C VAL A 30 -8.13 -0.18 -6.22
N TYR A 31 -9.27 -0.76 -6.61
CA TYR A 31 -9.84 -0.69 -7.96
C TYR A 31 -11.31 -0.29 -7.85
N VAL A 32 -11.67 0.90 -8.33
CA VAL A 32 -13.04 1.43 -8.20
C VAL A 32 -13.76 1.31 -9.54
N ILE A 33 -14.89 0.60 -9.58
CA ILE A 33 -15.65 0.29 -10.80
C ILE A 33 -16.68 1.40 -11.08
N THR A 34 -17.40 1.84 -10.05
CA THR A 34 -18.53 2.79 -10.14
C THR A 34 -18.57 3.73 -8.96
N THR A 35 -18.94 4.99 -9.21
CA THR A 35 -19.26 5.99 -8.17
C THR A 35 -20.62 6.61 -8.49
N PRO A 36 -21.67 6.19 -7.78
CA PRO A 36 -22.28 7.15 -6.88
C PRO A 36 -22.07 6.72 -5.43
N LEU A 37 -21.08 7.33 -4.81
CA LEU A 37 -21.07 7.45 -3.36
C LEU A 37 -22.22 8.37 -2.94
N SER A 38 -22.80 8.10 -1.78
CA SER A 38 -23.75 9.01 -1.10
C SER A 38 -23.17 9.60 0.19
N ALA A 39 -21.95 9.18 0.54
CA ALA A 39 -21.11 9.64 1.63
C ALA A 39 -19.71 9.00 1.48
N SER A 40 -18.73 9.47 2.25
CA SER A 40 -17.42 8.82 2.38
C SER A 40 -17.54 7.34 2.76
N GLU A 41 -16.84 6.47 2.03
CA GLU A 41 -16.87 5.01 2.17
C GLU A 41 -15.50 4.44 2.56
N VAL A 42 -15.43 3.66 3.64
CA VAL A 42 -14.18 3.14 4.22
C VAL A 42 -13.61 2.00 3.38
N ILE A 43 -12.47 2.27 2.74
CA ILE A 43 -11.66 1.28 2.04
C ILE A 43 -10.94 0.42 3.08
N PHE A 44 -10.17 1.05 3.98
CA PHE A 44 -9.32 0.39 4.96
C PHE A 44 -9.26 1.21 6.25
N GLY A 45 -9.42 0.59 7.42
CA GLY A 45 -9.30 1.31 8.69
C GLY A 45 -8.79 0.46 9.85
N THR A 46 -8.12 1.11 10.80
CA THR A 46 -7.85 0.56 12.13
C THR A 46 -9.11 0.69 12.99
N ALA A 47 -9.84 -0.43 13.07
CA ALA A 47 -10.98 -0.70 13.94
C ALA A 47 -10.57 -0.73 15.44
N ALA A 48 -11.45 -0.85 16.46
CA ALA A 48 -12.92 -0.87 16.46
C ALA A 48 -13.58 -0.74 17.85
N GLN A 49 -14.83 -0.25 17.87
CA GLN A 49 -15.90 -0.93 18.65
C GLN A 49 -17.19 -1.04 17.84
N ILE A 50 -17.75 -2.26 17.73
CA ILE A 50 -19.02 -2.52 17.01
C ILE A 50 -20.21 -1.86 17.73
N ALA A 51 -20.18 -1.87 19.06
CA ALA A 51 -21.07 -1.08 19.90
C ALA A 51 -20.44 0.29 20.19
N GLY A 52 -20.59 1.27 19.29
CA GLY A 52 -20.14 2.64 19.55
C GLY A 52 -19.82 3.52 18.34
N GLY A 53 -19.65 2.96 17.14
CA GLY A 53 -19.42 3.76 15.92
C GLY A 53 -18.00 4.34 15.80
N GLN A 54 -16.99 3.72 16.43
CA GLN A 54 -15.67 4.33 16.63
C GLN A 54 -14.57 3.67 15.79
N SER A 55 -13.81 4.51 15.08
CA SER A 55 -12.60 4.21 14.30
C SER A 55 -11.39 4.99 14.83
N ALA A 56 -10.17 4.58 14.49
CA ALA A 56 -8.98 5.40 14.70
C ALA A 56 -8.49 6.04 13.40
N GLY A 57 -7.64 5.35 12.62
CA GLY A 57 -7.16 5.80 11.32
C GLY A 57 -7.84 5.09 10.15
N GLN A 58 -8.22 5.82 9.11
CA GLN A 58 -8.94 5.27 7.96
C GLN A 58 -8.48 5.89 6.63
N ILE A 59 -8.30 5.02 5.63
CA ILE A 59 -8.33 5.37 4.21
C ILE A 59 -9.76 5.13 3.72
N ASN A 60 -10.35 6.18 3.16
CA ASN A 60 -11.71 6.25 2.68
C ASN A 60 -11.72 6.69 1.21
N MET A 61 -12.85 6.47 0.56
CA MET A 61 -13.20 7.04 -0.73
C MET A 61 -14.19 8.18 -0.50
N GLN A 62 -13.86 9.38 -0.96
CA GLN A 62 -14.74 10.55 -0.95
C GLN A 62 -15.38 10.72 -2.34
N ASP A 63 -16.58 11.31 -2.38
CA ASP A 63 -17.26 11.71 -3.61
C ASP A 63 -16.31 12.53 -4.51
N PRO A 64 -16.18 12.20 -5.81
CA PRO A 64 -15.33 12.95 -6.73
C PRO A 64 -15.91 14.34 -7.03
N THR A 65 -15.05 15.26 -7.47
CA THR A 65 -15.51 16.58 -7.96
C THR A 65 -15.96 16.55 -9.42
N VAL A 66 -15.43 15.60 -10.21
CA VAL A 66 -15.75 15.44 -11.64
C VAL A 66 -16.22 14.00 -11.90
N ALA A 67 -15.32 13.12 -12.33
CA ALA A 67 -15.59 11.71 -12.62
C ALA A 67 -14.34 10.91 -12.30
N GLY A 68 -14.42 10.05 -11.29
CA GLY A 68 -13.25 9.39 -10.70
C GLY A 68 -13.59 8.92 -9.29
N PHE A 69 -12.57 8.59 -8.51
CA PHE A 69 -12.67 8.43 -7.07
C PHE A 69 -11.61 9.28 -6.37
N ARG A 70 -11.84 9.65 -5.12
CA ARG A 70 -10.98 10.58 -4.39
C ARG A 70 -10.50 9.98 -3.07
N PRO A 71 -9.20 9.72 -2.89
CA PRO A 71 -8.64 9.27 -1.62
C PRO A 71 -8.87 10.29 -0.49
N HIS A 72 -9.35 9.80 0.65
CA HIS A 72 -9.60 10.59 1.86
C HIS A 72 -8.98 9.87 3.07
N PHE A 73 -8.04 10.50 3.75
CA PHE A 73 -7.52 10.01 5.03
C PHE A 73 -8.24 10.71 6.18
N SER A 74 -8.74 9.93 7.13
CA SER A 74 -9.29 10.45 8.39
C SER A 74 -8.60 9.82 9.58
N TYR A 75 -8.36 10.61 10.63
CA TYR A 75 -7.84 10.11 11.90
C TYR A 75 -8.57 10.73 13.08
N ARG A 76 -8.87 9.89 14.08
CA ARG A 76 -9.69 10.29 15.22
C ARG A 76 -8.92 10.97 16.33
N TRP A 77 -9.51 12.07 16.82
CA TRP A 77 -9.13 12.75 18.05
C TRP A 77 -10.35 12.89 18.98
N SER A 78 -10.14 13.35 20.21
CA SER A 78 -11.19 13.41 21.24
C SER A 78 -12.27 14.47 21.01
N THR A 79 -11.96 15.53 20.26
CA THR A 79 -12.83 16.71 20.15
C THR A 79 -13.28 16.96 18.72
N ASN A 80 -12.35 16.92 17.76
CA ASN A 80 -12.67 16.99 16.32
C ASN A 80 -11.74 16.06 15.54
N PHE A 81 -12.27 15.32 14.57
CA PHE A 81 -11.50 14.46 13.70
C PHE A 81 -10.55 15.29 12.81
N GLY A 82 -9.41 14.70 12.48
CA GLY A 82 -8.62 15.13 11.33
C GLY A 82 -9.18 14.49 10.08
N GLU A 83 -9.47 15.29 9.05
CA GLU A 83 -9.96 14.80 7.75
C GLU A 83 -9.22 15.54 6.63
N TRP A 84 -8.52 14.78 5.79
CA TRP A 84 -7.72 15.31 4.69
C TRP A 84 -8.00 14.53 3.41
N VAL A 85 -8.31 15.25 2.34
CA VAL A 85 -8.71 14.67 1.05
C VAL A 85 -7.69 15.03 -0.02
N ALA A 86 -7.44 14.12 -0.95
CA ALA A 86 -6.68 14.44 -2.16
C ALA A 86 -7.41 15.52 -2.98
N ASP A 87 -6.66 16.45 -3.57
CA ASP A 87 -7.22 17.55 -4.36
C ASP A 87 -7.73 17.08 -5.74
N ASP A 88 -7.09 16.05 -6.30
CA ASP A 88 -7.41 15.46 -7.60
C ASP A 88 -8.34 14.23 -7.50
N ASP A 89 -9.10 13.98 -8.57
CA ASP A 89 -9.86 12.74 -8.79
C ASP A 89 -9.01 11.74 -9.59
N PHE A 90 -9.04 10.47 -9.19
CA PHE A 90 -8.30 9.37 -9.82
C PHE A 90 -9.21 8.48 -10.65
N SER A 91 -8.66 7.82 -11.66
CA SER A 91 -9.44 7.08 -12.67
C SER A 91 -10.23 5.92 -12.09
N LEU A 92 -11.50 5.79 -12.51
CA LEU A 92 -12.24 4.54 -12.34
C LEU A 92 -11.69 3.46 -13.29
N ASN A 93 -11.95 2.21 -12.93
CA ASN A 93 -11.62 1.00 -13.69
C ASN A 93 -10.11 0.74 -13.91
N ALA A 94 -9.28 1.30 -13.03
CA ALA A 94 -7.85 1.02 -12.91
C ALA A 94 -7.49 0.61 -11.47
N TRP A 95 -6.37 -0.11 -11.32
CA TRP A 95 -5.76 -0.35 -10.02
C TRP A 95 -4.91 0.86 -9.64
N HIS A 96 -5.13 1.38 -8.44
CA HIS A 96 -4.33 2.44 -7.84
C HIS A 96 -3.74 1.99 -6.50
N HIS A 97 -2.49 2.35 -6.24
CA HIS A 97 -1.83 2.13 -4.96
C HIS A 97 -2.03 3.35 -4.07
N ILE A 98 -2.82 3.22 -3.00
CA ILE A 98 -3.07 4.30 -2.04
C ILE A 98 -2.24 4.05 -0.78
N ALA A 99 -1.53 5.08 -0.31
CA ALA A 99 -0.91 5.06 1.00
C ALA A 99 -1.13 6.38 1.75
N ALA A 100 -1.10 6.29 3.08
CA ALA A 100 -1.10 7.46 3.95
C ALA A 100 -0.06 7.27 5.06
N THR A 101 0.80 8.26 5.27
CA THR A 101 1.71 8.34 6.42
C THR A 101 1.25 9.46 7.34
N TYR A 102 1.09 9.20 8.64
CA TYR A 102 0.58 10.19 9.59
C TYR A 102 1.34 10.14 10.93
N ASP A 103 1.79 11.31 11.39
CA ASP A 103 2.30 11.54 12.75
C ASP A 103 1.27 12.40 13.49
N GLY A 104 0.50 11.77 14.38
CA GLY A 104 -0.51 12.43 15.20
C GLY A 104 0.03 13.13 16.45
N GLY A 105 1.35 13.35 16.56
CA GLY A 105 1.98 14.01 17.71
C GLY A 105 1.52 15.44 17.96
N ALA A 106 0.94 16.13 16.97
CA ALA A 106 0.33 17.45 17.10
C ALA A 106 -0.91 17.61 16.21
N THR A 107 -1.86 18.43 16.64
CA THR A 107 -3.08 18.73 15.86
C THR A 107 -2.81 19.53 14.58
N THR A 108 -1.61 20.11 14.45
CA THR A 108 -1.14 20.86 13.28
C THR A 108 -0.38 19.99 12.28
N ASN A 109 -0.19 18.70 12.57
CA ASN A 109 0.44 17.78 11.64
C ASN A 109 -0.59 17.30 10.62
N ASN A 110 -0.23 17.40 9.35
CA ASN A 110 -1.01 16.84 8.24
C ASN A 110 -0.42 15.48 7.84
N PRO A 111 -1.25 14.53 7.36
CA PRO A 111 -0.74 13.32 6.72
C PRO A 111 -0.06 13.66 5.40
N ILE A 112 0.73 12.71 4.88
CA ILE A 112 1.10 12.69 3.47
C ILE A 112 0.31 11.55 2.83
N ILE A 113 -0.54 11.88 1.86
CA ILE A 113 -1.25 10.90 1.03
C ILE A 113 -0.42 10.66 -0.23
N TYR A 114 -0.32 9.39 -0.63
CA TYR A 114 0.36 8.95 -1.84
C TYR A 114 -0.61 8.19 -2.73
N VAL A 115 -0.55 8.46 -4.03
CA VAL A 115 -1.25 7.70 -5.07
C VAL A 115 -0.22 7.26 -6.10
N ASP A 116 -0.24 5.97 -6.44
CA ASP A 116 0.67 5.33 -7.40
C ASP A 116 2.15 5.64 -7.09
N GLY A 117 2.47 5.68 -5.79
CA GLY A 117 3.82 5.88 -5.27
C GLY A 117 4.24 7.35 -5.12
N SER A 118 3.45 8.30 -5.63
CA SER A 118 3.75 9.73 -5.61
C SER A 118 2.90 10.45 -4.56
N SER A 119 3.51 11.36 -3.79
CA SER A 119 2.75 12.20 -2.84
C SER A 119 1.86 13.19 -3.58
N VAL A 120 0.60 13.30 -3.17
CA VAL A 120 -0.39 14.18 -3.81
C VAL A 120 -0.68 15.42 -2.96
N ALA A 121 -1.21 16.48 -3.58
CA ALA A 121 -1.72 17.63 -2.86
C ALA A 121 -3.00 17.26 -2.09
N ILE A 122 -3.20 17.86 -0.92
CA ILE A 122 -4.32 17.55 -0.02
C ILE A 122 -4.95 18.83 0.54
N THR A 123 -6.28 18.79 0.66
CA THR A 123 -7.08 19.78 1.40
C THR A 123 -7.44 19.21 2.77
N GLU A 124 -7.15 19.97 3.83
CA GLU A 124 -7.70 19.70 5.17
C GLU A 124 -9.17 20.13 5.20
N LEU A 125 -10.07 19.15 5.35
CA LEU A 125 -11.51 19.38 5.49
C LEU A 125 -11.90 19.65 6.95
N LYS A 126 -11.17 19.05 7.90
CA LYS A 126 -11.34 19.28 9.34
C LYS A 126 -10.00 19.26 10.07
N THR A 127 -9.68 20.34 10.77
CA THR A 127 -8.51 20.43 11.65
C THR A 127 -8.70 19.54 12.89
N PRO A 128 -7.73 18.66 13.21
CA PRO A 128 -7.75 17.88 14.44
C PRO A 128 -7.94 18.71 15.71
N ALA A 129 -8.64 18.17 16.71
CA ALA A 129 -8.72 18.80 18.02
C ALA A 129 -8.79 17.81 19.20
N GLY A 130 -8.10 18.17 20.29
CA GLY A 130 -8.12 17.44 21.55
C GLY A 130 -6.94 16.50 21.71
N THR A 131 -7.21 15.25 22.09
CA THR A 131 -6.20 14.17 22.23
C THR A 131 -6.39 13.12 21.14
N LEU A 132 -5.29 12.71 20.50
CA LEU A 132 -5.24 11.63 19.53
C LEU A 132 -5.85 10.33 20.14
N LYS A 133 -6.61 9.57 19.34
CA LYS A 133 -7.18 8.29 19.77
C LYS A 133 -6.50 7.12 19.07
N THR A 134 -5.76 6.36 19.87
CA THR A 134 -4.92 5.21 19.48
C THR A 134 -5.30 3.97 20.32
N GLY A 135 -4.73 2.81 20.00
CA GLY A 135 -4.88 1.56 20.75
C GLY A 135 -6.20 0.82 20.53
N LEU A 136 -6.89 1.09 19.42
CA LEU A 136 -8.06 0.28 19.02
C LEU A 136 -7.64 -1.05 18.36
N ASP A 137 -6.44 -1.10 17.77
CA ASP A 137 -5.66 -2.28 17.39
C ASP A 137 -6.41 -3.40 16.62
N SER A 138 -7.44 -3.10 15.84
CA SER A 138 -8.08 -4.09 14.93
C SER A 138 -8.10 -3.57 13.49
N ALA A 139 -8.36 -4.41 12.48
CA ALA A 139 -8.39 -3.97 11.08
C ALA A 139 -9.71 -4.30 10.37
N ARG A 140 -10.15 -3.40 9.49
CA ARG A 140 -11.41 -3.49 8.74
C ARG A 140 -11.25 -3.06 7.30
N PHE A 141 -12.01 -3.73 6.43
CA PHE A 141 -12.00 -3.53 5.00
C PHE A 141 -13.40 -3.41 4.44
N GLY A 142 -13.57 -2.45 3.53
CA GLY A 142 -14.78 -2.29 2.73
C GLY A 142 -16.05 -2.00 3.55
N LYS A 143 -16.00 -1.39 4.74
CA LYS A 143 -17.20 -1.01 5.49
C LYS A 143 -17.03 0.12 6.51
N ASN A 144 -18.07 0.94 6.63
CA ASN A 144 -18.17 1.97 7.66
C ASN A 144 -18.59 1.35 9.02
N VAL A 145 -18.13 1.95 10.12
CA VAL A 145 -18.50 1.47 11.47
C VAL A 145 -19.95 1.84 11.78
N GLY A 146 -20.81 0.83 11.89
CA GLY A 146 -22.22 0.97 12.30
C GLY A 146 -23.26 0.92 11.18
N SER A 147 -22.89 1.12 9.91
CA SER A 147 -23.83 0.93 8.78
C SER A 147 -23.94 -0.53 8.33
N GLY A 148 -22.86 -1.30 8.49
CA GLY A 148 -22.75 -2.70 8.05
C GLY A 148 -22.77 -2.90 6.52
N GLN A 149 -22.94 -1.82 5.74
CA GLN A 149 -22.98 -1.89 4.29
C GLN A 149 -21.56 -1.96 3.71
N PRO A 150 -21.35 -2.80 2.69
CA PRO A 150 -20.08 -2.87 1.98
C PRO A 150 -19.88 -1.67 1.05
N VAL A 151 -18.61 -1.31 0.81
CA VAL A 151 -18.23 -0.37 -0.26
C VAL A 151 -18.65 -0.95 -1.60
N ALA A 152 -19.53 -0.24 -2.31
CA ALA A 152 -20.17 -0.76 -3.51
C ALA A 152 -19.29 -0.55 -4.75
N GLY A 153 -18.93 -1.65 -5.42
CA GLY A 153 -18.18 -1.56 -6.68
C GLY A 153 -16.71 -1.20 -6.50
N ALA A 154 -16.11 -1.41 -5.33
CA ALA A 154 -14.66 -1.31 -5.14
C ALA A 154 -14.04 -2.69 -4.87
N ARG A 155 -12.80 -2.86 -5.34
CA ARG A 155 -11.93 -3.99 -5.00
C ARG A 155 -10.73 -3.51 -4.21
N MET A 156 -10.26 -4.32 -3.26
CA MET A 156 -9.06 -4.04 -2.49
C MET A 156 -8.19 -5.29 -2.40
N ALA A 157 -6.89 -5.08 -2.25
CA ALA A 157 -5.88 -6.11 -2.02
C ALA A 157 -4.64 -5.49 -1.36
N GLU A 158 -3.69 -6.34 -0.94
CA GLU A 158 -2.33 -5.92 -0.57
C GLU A 158 -2.29 -4.82 0.50
N ALA A 159 -3.16 -4.98 1.49
CA ALA A 159 -3.31 -4.00 2.56
C ALA A 159 -2.31 -4.26 3.69
N ALA A 160 -1.65 -3.21 4.17
CA ALA A 160 -0.64 -3.34 5.23
C ALA A 160 -0.60 -2.12 6.17
N VAL A 161 -0.20 -2.37 7.43
CA VAL A 161 0.01 -1.32 8.45
C VAL A 161 1.41 -1.41 9.06
N TRP A 162 1.97 -0.24 9.35
CA TRP A 162 3.16 -0.06 10.17
C TRP A 162 2.90 1.02 11.21
N GLY A 163 3.29 0.81 12.46
CA GLY A 163 3.35 1.83 13.51
C GLY A 163 4.58 2.73 13.40
N SER A 164 4.89 3.17 12.19
CA SER A 164 6.02 4.05 11.87
C SER A 164 5.79 4.75 10.52
N ILE A 165 6.52 5.83 10.26
CA ILE A 165 6.51 6.51 8.96
C ILE A 165 7.45 5.78 7.99
N LEU A 166 6.90 5.21 6.92
CA LEU A 166 7.68 4.72 5.79
C LEU A 166 8.20 5.89 4.94
N LYS A 167 9.36 5.68 4.31
CA LYS A 167 9.94 6.64 3.36
C LYS A 167 9.21 6.58 2.02
N ALA A 168 9.13 7.73 1.34
CA ALA A 168 8.51 7.83 0.02
C ALA A 168 9.06 6.82 -1.01
N ASN A 169 10.34 6.47 -0.96
CA ASN A 169 10.91 5.46 -1.87
C ASN A 169 10.44 4.02 -1.57
N GLN A 170 10.11 3.69 -0.32
CA GLN A 170 9.51 2.41 0.05
C GLN A 170 8.07 2.35 -0.50
N ILE A 171 7.31 3.43 -0.33
CA ILE A 171 5.93 3.58 -0.84
C ILE A 171 5.91 3.50 -2.37
N LEU A 172 6.83 4.18 -3.06
CA LEU A 172 7.00 4.09 -4.51
C LEU A 172 7.32 2.67 -4.99
N SER A 173 8.16 1.93 -4.26
CA SER A 173 8.48 0.55 -4.61
C SER A 173 7.26 -0.38 -4.46
N MET A 174 6.41 -0.17 -3.45
CA MET A 174 5.17 -0.94 -3.28
C MET A 174 4.14 -0.63 -4.36
N ALA A 175 4.04 0.64 -4.79
CA ALA A 175 3.25 1.03 -5.96
C ALA A 175 3.79 0.45 -7.27
N SER A 176 5.08 0.13 -7.32
CA SER A 176 5.74 -0.57 -8.43
C SER A 176 5.63 -2.11 -8.32
N GLY A 177 4.85 -2.62 -7.37
CA GLY A 177 4.57 -4.05 -7.19
C GLY A 177 5.44 -4.78 -6.16
N VAL A 178 6.34 -4.09 -5.43
CA VAL A 178 7.10 -4.74 -4.34
C VAL A 178 6.15 -5.09 -3.18
N SER A 179 6.10 -6.36 -2.80
CA SER A 179 5.19 -6.80 -1.73
C SER A 179 5.50 -6.11 -0.38
N PRO A 180 4.48 -5.61 0.35
CA PRO A 180 4.62 -4.98 1.67
C PRO A 180 5.47 -5.74 2.68
N ILE A 181 5.48 -7.08 2.63
CA ILE A 181 6.24 -7.93 3.57
C ILE A 181 7.74 -7.59 3.64
N ARG A 182 8.32 -7.05 2.55
CA ARG A 182 9.74 -6.64 2.50
C ARG A 182 10.09 -5.49 3.44
N PHE A 183 9.09 -4.76 3.94
CA PHE A 183 9.28 -3.62 4.83
C PHE A 183 8.84 -3.91 6.28
N THR A 184 8.75 -5.18 6.68
CA THR A 184 8.37 -5.62 8.03
C THR A 184 7.11 -4.92 8.57
N PRO A 185 5.95 -5.08 7.89
CA PRO A 185 4.66 -4.59 8.40
C PRO A 185 4.31 -5.26 9.72
N GLN A 186 3.48 -4.61 10.53
CA GLN A 186 2.87 -5.23 11.72
C GLN A 186 1.69 -6.13 11.36
N ALA A 187 0.99 -5.80 10.28
CA ALA A 187 -0.09 -6.58 9.71
C ALA A 187 -0.09 -6.44 8.18
N TYR A 188 -0.29 -7.54 7.46
CA TYR A 188 -0.31 -7.53 5.99
C TYR A 188 -1.24 -8.61 5.44
N TRP A 189 -2.27 -8.17 4.72
CA TRP A 189 -3.26 -9.01 4.06
C TRP A 189 -3.14 -8.86 2.54
N PRO A 190 -2.53 -9.83 1.83
CA PRO A 190 -2.47 -9.79 0.37
C PRO A 190 -3.84 -9.91 -0.28
N MET A 191 -4.75 -10.70 0.31
CA MET A 191 -6.07 -11.05 -0.25
C MET A 191 -5.95 -11.85 -1.55
N TYR A 192 -5.12 -12.91 -1.52
CA TYR A 192 -4.91 -13.80 -2.66
C TYR A 192 -6.10 -14.72 -2.93
N GLY A 193 -7.07 -14.86 -2.03
CA GLY A 193 -8.31 -15.60 -2.26
C GLY A 193 -8.18 -17.12 -2.22
N GLY A 194 -7.03 -17.63 -1.78
CA GLY A 194 -6.75 -19.07 -1.70
C GLY A 194 -7.44 -19.76 -0.52
N ALA A 195 -7.80 -19.01 0.52
CA ALA A 195 -8.47 -19.51 1.72
C ALA A 195 -9.26 -18.39 2.41
N SER A 196 -10.36 -18.75 3.08
CA SER A 196 -10.99 -17.91 4.10
C SER A 196 -10.94 -18.67 5.43
N PRO A 197 -10.45 -18.08 6.54
CA PRO A 197 -9.85 -16.74 6.63
C PRO A 197 -8.60 -16.54 5.77
N GLU A 198 -8.40 -15.32 5.25
CA GLU A 198 -7.14 -14.93 4.61
C GLU A 198 -6.04 -14.81 5.68
N PRO A 199 -4.82 -15.30 5.42
CA PRO A 199 -3.73 -15.18 6.37
C PRO A 199 -3.23 -13.72 6.47
N ASP A 200 -2.93 -13.29 7.69
CA ASP A 200 -2.01 -12.17 7.91
C ASP A 200 -0.57 -12.68 7.72
N LEU A 201 0.06 -12.24 6.63
CA LEU A 201 1.42 -12.66 6.26
C LEU A 201 2.51 -11.91 7.04
N ALA A 202 2.19 -10.87 7.81
CA ALA A 202 3.14 -10.26 8.74
C ALA A 202 3.40 -11.15 9.97
N GLY A 203 2.52 -12.11 10.25
CA GLY A 203 2.61 -12.99 11.42
C GLY A 203 2.02 -12.40 12.71
N GLY A 204 1.28 -11.30 12.63
CA GLY A 204 0.60 -10.65 13.76
C GLY A 204 -0.62 -11.42 14.31
N GLY A 205 -0.99 -12.55 13.70
CA GLY A 205 -1.99 -13.47 14.24
C GLY A 205 -3.44 -13.01 14.04
N ALA A 206 -3.68 -12.17 13.03
CA ALA A 206 -5.01 -11.61 12.74
C ALA A 206 -5.51 -12.01 11.35
N PRO A 207 -5.89 -13.29 11.17
CA PRO A 207 -6.46 -13.75 9.93
C PRO A 207 -7.79 -13.05 9.66
N LEU A 208 -8.01 -12.69 8.41
CA LEU A 208 -9.08 -11.82 7.98
C LEU A 208 -10.26 -12.65 7.45
N THR A 209 -11.43 -12.50 8.06
CA THR A 209 -12.61 -13.31 7.67
C THR A 209 -13.33 -12.63 6.52
N ILE A 210 -13.29 -13.27 5.34
CA ILE A 210 -13.95 -12.79 4.13
C ILE A 210 -15.42 -13.24 4.08
N THR A 211 -16.31 -12.31 3.74
CA THR A 211 -17.72 -12.58 3.39
C THR A 211 -18.02 -12.08 1.97
N GLY A 212 -18.72 -12.88 1.14
CA GLY A 212 -19.33 -12.45 -0.14
C GLY A 212 -18.48 -12.52 -1.43
N THR A 213 -17.16 -12.69 -1.35
CA THR A 213 -16.24 -12.38 -2.47
C THR A 213 -16.36 -13.19 -3.76
N VAL A 214 -16.11 -12.46 -4.86
CA VAL A 214 -15.97 -12.93 -6.24
C VAL A 214 -14.49 -13.06 -6.62
N ILE A 215 -14.17 -13.98 -7.53
CA ILE A 215 -12.82 -14.10 -8.11
C ILE A 215 -12.60 -12.98 -9.16
N ALA A 216 -11.50 -12.24 -9.05
CA ALA A 216 -11.12 -11.18 -9.97
C ALA A 216 -9.59 -11.09 -10.16
N LEU A 217 -9.13 -10.10 -10.91
CA LEU A 217 -7.71 -9.88 -11.22
C LEU A 217 -7.04 -9.03 -10.15
N HIS A 218 -6.10 -9.63 -9.43
CA HIS A 218 -5.22 -9.01 -8.43
C HIS A 218 -4.47 -7.77 -8.97
N PRO A 219 -4.10 -6.77 -8.13
CA PRO A 219 -3.19 -5.70 -8.54
C PRO A 219 -1.83 -6.22 -9.06
N PRO A 220 -1.10 -5.39 -9.83
CA PRO A 220 0.20 -5.73 -10.40
C PRO A 220 1.28 -5.81 -9.30
N ILE A 221 1.40 -6.99 -8.70
CA ILE A 221 2.35 -7.31 -7.62
C ILE A 221 3.41 -8.28 -8.15
N ALA A 222 4.67 -8.00 -7.87
CA ALA A 222 5.78 -8.92 -8.09
C ALA A 222 5.65 -10.12 -7.13
N PRO A 223 5.98 -11.35 -7.54
CA PRO A 223 5.88 -12.51 -6.66
C PRO A 223 6.67 -12.28 -5.35
N PRO A 224 6.16 -12.77 -4.20
CA PRO A 224 6.76 -12.49 -2.89
C PRO A 224 8.21 -13.03 -2.75
N PHE A 225 8.62 -13.92 -3.65
CA PHE A 225 9.99 -14.36 -3.86
C PHE A 225 10.39 -14.14 -5.33
N GLY A 226 11.51 -13.46 -5.55
CA GLY A 226 12.01 -13.03 -6.86
C GLY A 226 12.94 -11.82 -6.72
N PHE A 227 13.85 -11.62 -7.67
CA PHE A 227 14.77 -10.46 -7.67
C PHE A 227 14.01 -9.17 -7.98
N ASP A 228 14.48 -8.03 -7.46
CA ASP A 228 13.83 -6.71 -7.49
C ASP A 228 13.87 -6.00 -8.87
N ASP A 229 13.78 -6.75 -9.97
CA ASP A 229 13.96 -6.26 -11.35
C ASP A 229 12.74 -5.46 -11.90
N TYR A 230 12.02 -4.76 -11.02
CA TYR A 230 11.26 -3.56 -11.37
C TYR A 230 12.09 -2.27 -11.16
N ALA A 231 13.31 -2.38 -10.63
CA ALA A 231 14.25 -1.28 -10.42
C ALA A 231 15.02 -0.82 -11.68
N PHE A 232 14.32 -0.63 -12.82
CA PHE A 232 14.88 0.06 -14.00
C PHE A 232 14.08 1.30 -14.44
N ALA A 233 13.22 1.83 -13.56
CA ALA A 233 12.59 3.14 -13.72
C ALA A 233 13.54 4.34 -13.47
N THR A 234 14.84 4.18 -13.75
CA THR A 234 15.78 5.29 -13.95
C THR A 234 16.80 4.91 -15.02
N VAL A 235 16.49 5.17 -16.29
CA VAL A 235 17.55 5.36 -17.29
C VAL A 235 18.24 6.67 -16.94
N ILE A 236 19.24 6.59 -16.06
CA ILE A 236 20.23 7.65 -15.88
C ILE A 236 20.82 7.91 -17.27
N ALA A 237 20.90 9.20 -17.65
CA ALA A 237 21.34 9.63 -18.96
C ALA A 237 22.59 8.85 -19.40
N ALA A 238 22.58 8.37 -20.65
CA ALA A 238 23.69 7.61 -21.21
C ALA A 238 24.99 8.40 -21.02
N VAL A 239 25.82 7.93 -20.08
CA VAL A 239 27.22 8.33 -20.05
C VAL A 239 27.81 7.73 -21.31
N THR A 240 28.02 8.57 -22.32
CA THR A 240 28.70 8.20 -23.55
C THR A 240 30.11 7.78 -23.16
N VAL A 241 30.33 6.48 -22.98
CA VAL A 241 31.68 5.93 -22.88
C VAL A 241 32.36 6.26 -24.21
N PRO A 242 33.46 7.02 -24.22
CA PRO A 242 34.19 7.27 -25.45
C PRO A 242 34.60 5.94 -26.06
N ASP A 243 34.28 5.75 -27.33
CA ASP A 243 34.65 4.58 -28.10
C ASP A 243 36.19 4.47 -28.14
N ASP A 244 36.73 3.37 -27.58
CA ASP A 244 38.18 3.16 -27.42
C ASP A 244 38.80 2.61 -28.72
N THR A 245 38.64 3.36 -29.81
CA THR A 245 39.07 2.97 -31.16
C THR A 245 40.44 3.55 -31.58
N LEU A 246 41.31 3.88 -30.61
CA LEU A 246 42.70 4.32 -30.83
C LEU A 246 43.61 3.84 -29.66
N ALA A 247 44.58 2.93 -29.77
CA ALA A 247 45.17 2.23 -30.92
C ALA A 247 45.91 0.91 -30.46
N PRO A 248 47.08 0.47 -30.96
CA PRO A 248 47.13 -0.70 -31.84
C PRO A 248 47.89 -1.94 -31.31
N THR A 249 47.60 -3.09 -31.93
CA THR A 249 48.47 -4.29 -32.07
C THR A 249 49.12 -4.90 -30.81
N MET A 250 48.43 -5.86 -30.18
CA MET A 250 49.09 -6.90 -29.37
C MET A 250 49.82 -7.91 -30.28
N GLN A 251 51.08 -7.67 -30.60
CA GLN A 251 51.94 -8.65 -31.27
C GLN A 251 52.41 -9.70 -30.25
N MET A 252 51.82 -10.90 -30.29
CA MET A 252 52.23 -12.01 -29.41
C MET A 252 53.65 -12.49 -29.77
N ALA A 253 54.59 -12.34 -28.84
CA ALA A 253 55.95 -12.85 -29.00
C ALA A 253 55.97 -14.38 -28.91
N ASN A 254 56.24 -15.04 -30.03
CA ASN A 254 56.46 -16.47 -30.11
C ASN A 254 57.80 -16.84 -29.44
N SER A 255 57.76 -17.59 -28.34
CA SER A 255 58.93 -18.25 -27.74
C SER A 255 58.71 -19.77 -27.65
N GLY A 256 58.54 -20.41 -28.80
CA GLY A 256 58.54 -21.86 -28.91
C GLY A 256 59.87 -22.47 -28.43
N GLY A 257 59.82 -23.33 -27.41
CA GLY A 257 61.00 -24.02 -26.90
C GLY A 257 60.73 -24.88 -25.67
N MET A 258 60.23 -26.11 -25.88
CA MET A 258 60.54 -27.30 -25.07
C MET A 258 60.11 -28.57 -25.83
N ILE A 259 61.02 -29.11 -26.64
CA ILE A 259 60.98 -30.51 -27.10
C ILE A 259 62.11 -31.23 -26.37
N GLY A 260 61.78 -32.31 -25.64
CA GLY A 260 62.81 -33.16 -25.02
C GLY A 260 62.34 -33.99 -23.84
N ALA A 261 61.69 -35.13 -24.12
CA ALA A 261 61.90 -36.44 -23.49
C ALA A 261 60.64 -37.33 -23.54
N VAL A 262 60.62 -38.30 -24.47
CA VAL A 262 59.95 -39.60 -24.29
C VAL A 262 60.93 -40.65 -24.77
N ASN A 263 61.39 -41.51 -23.86
CA ASN A 263 62.16 -42.71 -24.18
C ASN A 263 61.24 -43.93 -24.08
N VAL A 264 60.86 -44.50 -25.22
CA VAL A 264 60.67 -45.96 -25.45
C VAL A 264 61.12 -46.24 -26.87
#